data_AF-A0A5N5T287-F1
#
_entry.id   AF-A0A5N5T287-F1
#
_cell.length_a   1.000
_cell.length_b   1.000
_cell.length_c   1.000
_cell.angle_alpha   90.00
_cell.angle_beta   90.00
_cell.angle_gamma   90.00
#
_symmetry.space_group_name_H-M   'P 1'
#
loop_
_entity.id
_entity.type
_entity.pdbx_description
1 polymer ?
#
loop_
_entity_poly.entity_id
_entity_poly.type
_entity_poly.pdbx_seq_one_letter_code
_entity_poly.pdbx_strand_id
1 'polypeptide(L)'
;GPIKSETKMLRTLIKSSLNSNPLSPSYSNEEEHMRFYLRCCYSLLQLWKNEKEGRHSDWVVCLWDYFCKALDQPFILKANSLEGFATVSKTPSKVAEKVRNLVDGEMEYNETSWSTFLRILGNVLKCYDKEWRILNSRIYIKFHSRRMSELSNIGLHNTTLLFLTLAWSKDMAVCTKLCQLLSDVQDNSSKKLVAVVQSLTATAYLLNLKNCHLGELTKTIEKKILSIAHQCSLTTDLTERREFGHSIVVLCNGLQEVMEASSDLTLGHNNLYSSALSNFCSQASVIEQGSILSFVDAGLSKVMKATMHLHSLADGTGLDILETLWRNFQGYIKSQLLSLTPPSNLGSICASLVLCATRLQFFKNTKPNISEASCLFLYIIENEIISGRVALQFICCLLKEEFSNEYLAKICEKYDEKLVGSLLMNMIESGSSEDVMVASEAIFSTPKLKDSYKIQLNDKL
;
A
#
# COMPACT_ATOMS: atom_id res chain seq x y z
N GLY A 1 -18.33 33.75 -29.80
CA GLY A 1 -17.59 34.47 -28.74
C GLY A 1 -17.64 33.66 -27.46
N PRO A 2 -16.73 33.88 -26.48
CA PRO A 2 -16.80 33.20 -25.18
C PRO A 2 -18.12 33.54 -24.50
N ILE A 3 -18.79 32.52 -23.93
CA ILE A 3 -20.01 32.71 -23.12
C ILE A 3 -19.58 33.25 -21.77
N LYS A 4 -20.04 34.44 -21.42
CA LYS A 4 -19.77 35.06 -20.11
C LYS A 4 -20.45 34.26 -18.99
N SER A 5 -19.76 34.05 -17.87
CA SER A 5 -20.32 33.34 -16.73
C SER A 5 -21.26 34.21 -15.90
N GLU A 6 -22.41 33.64 -15.57
CA GLU A 6 -23.41 34.25 -14.68
C GLU A 6 -23.34 33.58 -13.31
N THR A 7 -22.15 33.56 -12.70
CA THR A 7 -21.88 32.82 -11.45
C THR A 7 -22.73 33.28 -10.27
N LYS A 8 -23.13 34.56 -10.25
CA LYS A 8 -24.06 35.10 -9.24
C LYS A 8 -25.46 34.49 -9.36
N MET A 9 -25.99 34.38 -10.58
CA MET A 9 -27.30 33.78 -10.82
C MET A 9 -27.26 32.30 -10.43
N LEU A 10 -26.23 31.57 -10.88
CA LEU A 10 -26.05 30.16 -10.50
C LEU A 10 -25.99 29.99 -8.98
N ARG A 11 -25.24 30.85 -8.27
CA ARG A 11 -25.20 30.83 -6.80
C ARG A 11 -26.58 30.99 -6.17
N THR A 12 -27.38 31.95 -6.66
CA THR A 12 -28.75 32.18 -6.15
C THR A 12 -29.63 30.96 -6.37
N LEU A 13 -29.56 30.36 -7.56
CA LEU A 13 -30.29 29.13 -7.89
C LEU A 13 -29.87 27.98 -6.96
N ILE A 14 -28.55 27.76 -6.78
CA ILE A 14 -28.03 26.75 -5.85
C ILE A 14 -28.59 26.96 -4.45
N LYS A 15 -28.54 28.18 -3.93
CA LYS A 15 -29.07 28.47 -2.59
C LYS A 15 -30.56 28.18 -2.48
N SER A 16 -31.36 28.53 -3.50
CA SER A 16 -32.79 28.22 -3.48
C SER A 16 -33.08 26.72 -3.57
N SER A 17 -32.29 25.97 -4.34
CA SER A 17 -32.48 24.53 -4.54
C SER A 17 -31.97 23.68 -3.36
N LEU A 18 -30.98 24.16 -2.62
CA LEU A 18 -30.38 23.46 -1.47
C LEU A 18 -31.04 23.78 -0.12
N ASN A 19 -32.20 24.45 -0.10
CA ASN A 19 -32.93 24.78 1.12
C ASN A 19 -33.51 23.57 1.87
N SER A 20 -33.41 22.36 1.31
CA SER A 20 -33.78 21.10 1.97
C SER A 20 -32.65 20.58 2.87
N ASN A 21 -33.00 20.05 4.05
CA ASN A 21 -32.04 19.48 4.99
C ASN A 21 -31.48 18.15 4.42
N PRO A 22 -30.16 18.00 4.19
CA PRO A 22 -29.56 16.78 3.65
C PRO A 22 -29.73 15.53 4.53
N LEU A 23 -30.23 15.69 5.76
CA LEU A 23 -30.46 14.60 6.72
C LEU A 23 -31.92 14.09 6.71
N SER A 24 -32.69 14.47 5.69
CA SER A 24 -34.09 14.08 5.52
C SER A 24 -34.23 12.58 5.16
N PRO A 25 -35.21 11.85 5.73
CA PRO A 25 -35.40 10.42 5.47
C PRO A 25 -35.91 10.06 4.06
N SER A 26 -36.26 11.03 3.20
CA SER A 26 -36.66 10.81 1.79
C SER A 26 -35.49 10.77 0.78
N TYR A 27 -34.27 10.51 1.27
CA TYR A 27 -32.99 10.72 0.58
C TYR A 27 -32.84 10.07 -0.82
N SER A 28 -33.53 8.96 -1.09
CA SER A 28 -33.32 8.22 -2.35
C SER A 28 -33.91 8.90 -3.60
N ASN A 29 -34.98 9.70 -3.46
CA ASN A 29 -35.46 10.58 -4.54
C ASN A 29 -34.66 11.90 -4.58
N GLU A 30 -34.06 12.30 -3.44
CA GLU A 30 -33.23 13.49 -3.34
C GLU A 30 -31.88 13.32 -4.05
N GLU A 31 -31.29 12.11 -4.03
CA GLU A 31 -30.03 11.82 -4.70
C GLU A 31 -30.12 11.94 -6.23
N GLU A 32 -31.19 11.42 -6.86
CA GLU A 32 -31.39 11.54 -8.32
C GLU A 32 -31.60 12.99 -8.74
N HIS A 33 -32.39 13.76 -7.99
CA HIS A 33 -32.57 15.18 -8.23
C HIS A 33 -31.26 15.96 -8.03
N MET A 34 -30.49 15.66 -6.98
CA MET A 34 -29.21 16.32 -6.71
C MET A 34 -28.19 16.03 -7.82
N ARG A 35 -28.15 14.79 -8.31
CA ARG A 35 -27.31 14.43 -9.48
C ARG A 35 -27.69 15.21 -10.71
N PHE A 36 -28.97 15.23 -11.07
CA PHE A 36 -29.43 15.99 -12.24
C PHE A 36 -29.01 17.46 -12.12
N TYR A 37 -29.26 18.06 -10.96
CA TYR A 37 -28.90 19.44 -10.66
C TYR A 37 -27.39 19.72 -10.80
N LEU A 38 -26.54 18.84 -10.24
CA LEU A 38 -25.09 18.98 -10.33
C LEU A 38 -24.57 18.74 -11.75
N ARG A 39 -25.19 17.85 -12.52
CA ARG A 39 -24.84 17.67 -13.94
C ARG A 39 -25.13 18.92 -14.76
N CYS A 40 -26.22 19.63 -14.47
CA CYS A 40 -26.47 20.95 -15.05
C CYS A 40 -25.37 21.95 -14.64
N CYS A 41 -25.00 22.00 -13.36
CA CYS A 41 -23.90 22.86 -12.89
C CYS A 41 -22.56 22.54 -13.57
N TYR A 42 -22.24 21.26 -13.74
CA TYR A 42 -21.03 20.82 -14.44
C TYR A 42 -21.06 21.21 -15.92
N SER A 43 -22.20 21.04 -16.60
CA SER A 43 -22.37 21.44 -18.00
C SER A 43 -22.14 22.94 -18.19
N LEU A 44 -22.69 23.77 -17.29
CA LEU A 44 -22.43 25.21 -17.27
C LEU A 44 -20.96 25.53 -17.03
N LEU A 45 -20.30 24.82 -16.10
CA LEU A 45 -18.86 24.97 -15.86
C LEU A 45 -18.04 24.68 -17.12
N GLN A 46 -18.37 23.63 -17.89
CA GLN A 46 -17.68 23.32 -19.14
C GLN A 46 -17.89 24.40 -20.21
N LEU A 47 -19.10 24.99 -20.29
CA LEU A 47 -19.36 26.12 -21.19
C LEU A 47 -18.54 27.37 -20.82
N TRP A 48 -18.26 27.57 -19.54
CA TRP A 48 -17.49 28.71 -19.02
C TRP A 48 -15.98 28.47 -18.93
N LYS A 49 -15.48 27.28 -19.29
CA LYS A 49 -14.07 26.87 -19.09
C LYS A 49 -13.03 27.82 -19.71
N ASN A 50 -13.40 28.53 -20.78
CA ASN A 50 -12.51 29.45 -21.50
C ASN A 50 -12.49 30.87 -20.90
N GLU A 51 -13.31 31.14 -19.90
CA GLU A 51 -13.40 32.47 -19.27
C GLU A 51 -12.42 32.58 -18.10
N LYS A 52 -11.37 33.37 -18.25
CA LYS A 52 -10.30 33.51 -17.24
C LYS A 52 -10.70 34.32 -15.99
N GLU A 53 -11.86 34.98 -16.02
CA GLU A 53 -12.28 35.96 -15.00
C GLU A 53 -13.50 35.51 -14.16
N GLY A 54 -14.06 34.33 -14.43
CA GLY A 54 -15.19 33.81 -13.68
C GLY A 54 -14.84 33.52 -12.21
N ARG A 55 -15.63 34.03 -11.26
CA ARG A 55 -15.52 33.68 -9.83
C ARG A 55 -16.31 32.41 -9.53
N HIS A 56 -15.67 31.26 -9.65
CA HIS A 56 -16.34 29.97 -9.48
C HIS A 56 -16.44 29.54 -8.00
N SER A 57 -15.60 30.05 -7.09
CA SER A 57 -15.69 29.71 -5.65
C SER A 57 -17.05 30.00 -5.06
N ASP A 58 -17.70 31.10 -5.48
CA ASP A 58 -18.89 31.62 -4.79
C ASP A 58 -20.06 30.63 -4.78
N TRP A 59 -20.23 29.88 -5.87
CA TRP A 59 -21.29 28.89 -6.01
C TRP A 59 -20.81 27.49 -5.62
N VAL A 60 -19.53 27.15 -5.84
CA VAL A 60 -18.93 25.89 -5.36
C VAL A 60 -18.90 25.82 -3.84
N VAL A 61 -18.65 26.93 -3.15
CA VAL A 61 -18.73 27.01 -1.68
C VAL A 61 -20.15 26.69 -1.20
N CYS A 62 -21.20 27.09 -1.94
CA CYS A 62 -22.57 26.76 -1.57
C CYS A 62 -22.81 25.24 -1.67
N LEU A 63 -22.25 24.57 -2.69
CA LEU A 63 -22.28 23.11 -2.79
C LEU A 63 -21.50 22.45 -1.64
N TRP A 64 -20.30 22.97 -1.32
CA TRP A 64 -19.49 22.47 -0.21
C TRP A 64 -20.21 22.59 1.13
N ASP A 65 -20.85 23.72 1.41
CA ASP A 65 -21.61 23.95 2.65
C ASP A 65 -22.76 22.96 2.83
N TYR A 66 -23.32 22.44 1.73
CA TYR A 66 -24.30 21.35 1.75
C TYR A 66 -23.62 20.00 1.99
N PHE A 67 -22.64 19.62 1.16
CA PHE A 67 -22.04 18.29 1.24
C PHE A 67 -21.21 18.06 2.51
N CYS A 68 -20.61 19.10 3.11
CA CYS A 68 -19.85 18.95 4.35
C CYS A 68 -20.72 18.45 5.52
N LYS A 69 -22.03 18.75 5.49
CA LYS A 69 -23.03 18.25 6.45
C LYS A 69 -23.46 16.82 6.15
N ALA A 70 -23.37 16.42 4.89
CA ALA A 70 -23.77 15.12 4.38
C ALA A 70 -22.61 14.12 4.26
N LEU A 71 -21.42 14.39 4.83
CA LEU A 71 -20.24 13.54 4.66
C LEU A 71 -20.49 12.08 5.09
N ASP A 72 -21.32 11.84 6.11
CA ASP A 72 -21.65 10.49 6.58
C ASP A 72 -22.73 9.78 5.74
N GLN A 73 -23.25 10.43 4.69
CA GLN A 73 -24.22 9.82 3.80
C GLN A 73 -23.53 8.91 2.78
N PRO A 74 -24.13 7.77 2.42
CA PRO A 74 -23.55 6.82 1.47
C PRO A 74 -23.75 7.21 -0.01
N PHE A 75 -24.59 8.21 -0.31
CA PHE A 75 -24.91 8.68 -1.67
C PHE A 75 -25.30 7.54 -2.65
N ILE A 76 -26.32 6.75 -2.29
CA ILE A 76 -26.69 5.51 -3.00
C ILE A 76 -27.68 5.77 -4.14
N LEU A 77 -27.44 5.14 -5.30
CA LEU A 77 -28.38 5.06 -6.42
C LEU A 77 -29.28 3.84 -6.31
N LYS A 78 -30.59 4.01 -6.47
CA LYS A 78 -31.57 2.91 -6.44
C LYS A 78 -31.26 1.80 -7.44
N ALA A 79 -30.78 2.16 -8.63
CA ALA A 79 -30.42 1.22 -9.69
C ALA A 79 -29.16 0.39 -9.40
N ASN A 80 -28.30 0.85 -8.49
CA ASN A 80 -27.02 0.20 -8.16
C ASN A 80 -26.99 -0.28 -6.70
N SER A 81 -28.14 -0.58 -6.09
CA SER A 81 -28.25 -0.78 -4.64
C SER A 81 -27.24 -1.79 -4.08
N LEU A 82 -26.97 -2.90 -4.78
CA LEU A 82 -25.99 -3.91 -4.35
C LEU A 82 -24.52 -3.43 -4.44
N GLU A 83 -24.15 -2.66 -5.46
CA GLU A 83 -22.80 -2.07 -5.61
C GLU A 83 -22.63 -0.80 -4.75
N GLY A 84 -23.72 -0.07 -4.51
CA GLY A 84 -23.78 1.13 -3.68
C GLY A 84 -23.58 0.85 -2.18
N PHE A 85 -23.83 -0.38 -1.72
CA PHE A 85 -23.43 -0.82 -0.36
C PHE A 85 -21.97 -1.27 -0.27
N ALA A 86 -21.35 -1.64 -1.40
CA ALA A 86 -19.93 -2.01 -1.48
C ALA A 86 -19.00 -0.77 -1.60
N THR A 87 -19.46 0.40 -1.16
CA THR A 87 -19.03 1.75 -1.58
C THR A 87 -17.59 2.13 -1.27
N VAL A 88 -16.85 1.33 -0.52
CA VAL A 88 -15.42 1.54 -0.27
C VAL A 88 -14.62 0.65 -1.21
N SER A 89 -14.03 1.25 -2.24
CA SER A 89 -13.06 0.56 -3.10
C SER A 89 -12.02 -0.15 -2.24
N LYS A 90 -11.92 -1.47 -2.39
CA LYS A 90 -11.12 -2.32 -1.48
C LYS A 90 -9.61 -2.13 -1.65
N THR A 91 -9.16 -1.60 -2.79
CA THR A 91 -7.74 -1.46 -3.12
C THR A 91 -7.35 0.00 -3.32
N PRO A 92 -6.16 0.42 -2.85
CA PRO A 92 -5.56 1.73 -3.12
C PRO A 92 -5.60 2.17 -4.58
N SER A 93 -5.26 1.27 -5.52
CA SER A 93 -5.25 1.59 -6.96
C SER A 93 -6.59 2.07 -7.48
N LYS A 94 -7.68 1.38 -7.10
CA LYS A 94 -9.04 1.74 -7.52
C LYS A 94 -9.49 3.08 -6.95
N VAL A 95 -9.06 3.42 -5.73
CA VAL A 95 -9.32 4.75 -5.16
C VAL A 95 -8.59 5.82 -5.98
N ALA A 96 -7.32 5.60 -6.30
CA ALA A 96 -6.53 6.54 -7.09
C ALA A 96 -7.05 6.67 -8.53
N GLU A 97 -7.46 5.57 -9.16
CA GLU A 97 -8.10 5.56 -10.47
C GLU A 97 -9.42 6.35 -10.45
N LYS A 98 -10.27 6.11 -9.44
CA LYS A 98 -11.50 6.89 -9.25
C LYS A 98 -11.20 8.38 -9.13
N VAL A 99 -10.24 8.76 -8.29
CA VAL A 99 -9.81 10.17 -8.14
C VAL A 99 -9.32 10.74 -9.46
N ARG A 100 -8.49 10.01 -10.21
CA ARG A 100 -8.04 10.44 -11.54
C ARG A 100 -9.23 10.63 -12.48
N ASN A 101 -10.15 9.68 -12.57
CA ASN A 101 -11.30 9.74 -13.46
C ASN A 101 -12.27 10.87 -13.11
N LEU A 102 -12.44 11.17 -11.81
CA LEU A 102 -13.24 12.32 -11.35
C LEU A 102 -12.71 13.66 -11.88
N VAL A 103 -11.39 13.78 -12.06
CA VAL A 103 -10.77 15.07 -12.42
C VAL A 103 -10.36 15.13 -13.90
N ASP A 104 -9.90 14.04 -14.49
CA ASP A 104 -9.41 13.96 -15.87
C ASP A 104 -10.33 13.19 -16.83
N GLY A 105 -11.18 12.31 -16.30
CA GLY A 105 -12.05 11.46 -17.11
C GLY A 105 -13.34 12.14 -17.55
N GLU A 106 -14.11 11.44 -18.37
CA GLU A 106 -15.48 11.84 -18.72
C GLU A 106 -16.45 11.52 -17.59
N MET A 107 -17.62 12.17 -17.62
CA MET A 107 -18.66 11.94 -16.62
C MET A 107 -19.40 10.65 -16.91
N GLU A 108 -19.42 9.73 -15.95
CA GLU A 108 -20.12 8.46 -16.10
C GLU A 108 -21.61 8.56 -15.76
N TYR A 109 -22.42 7.71 -16.39
CA TYR A 109 -23.87 7.72 -16.20
C TYR A 109 -24.28 7.35 -14.77
N ASN A 110 -23.48 6.60 -14.03
CA ASN A 110 -23.74 6.09 -12.67
C ASN A 110 -23.05 6.89 -11.55
N GLU A 111 -22.43 8.05 -11.84
CA GLU A 111 -21.80 8.88 -10.81
C GLU A 111 -22.80 9.42 -9.79
N THR A 112 -22.48 9.30 -8.51
CA THR A 112 -23.27 9.87 -7.40
C THR A 112 -23.19 11.40 -7.37
N SER A 113 -24.07 12.05 -6.62
CA SER A 113 -24.06 13.50 -6.40
C SER A 113 -22.74 13.94 -5.76
N TRP A 114 -22.22 13.18 -4.81
CA TRP A 114 -20.90 13.39 -4.21
C TRP A 114 -19.78 13.30 -5.25
N SER A 115 -19.78 12.26 -6.09
CA SER A 115 -18.80 12.10 -7.17
C SER A 115 -18.86 13.26 -8.16
N THR A 116 -20.08 13.65 -8.57
CA THR A 116 -20.31 14.78 -9.46
C THR A 116 -19.82 16.10 -8.85
N PHE A 117 -20.03 16.31 -7.55
CA PHE A 117 -19.50 17.47 -6.83
C PHE A 117 -17.96 17.48 -6.81
N LEU A 118 -17.32 16.34 -6.51
CA LEU A 118 -15.86 16.24 -6.54
C LEU A 118 -15.29 16.53 -7.92
N ARG A 119 -15.97 16.07 -8.99
CA ARG A 119 -15.61 16.38 -10.38
C ARG A 119 -15.68 17.88 -10.69
N ILE A 120 -16.76 18.55 -10.27
CA ILE A 120 -16.90 20.02 -10.37
C ILE A 120 -15.75 20.70 -9.63
N LEU A 121 -15.51 20.31 -8.39
CA LEU A 121 -14.47 20.89 -7.55
C LEU A 121 -13.09 20.73 -8.18
N GLY A 122 -12.74 19.53 -8.64
CA GLY A 122 -11.47 19.25 -9.28
C GLY A 122 -11.25 20.05 -10.58
N ASN A 123 -12.30 20.18 -11.41
CA ASN A 123 -12.24 20.99 -12.63
C ASN A 123 -12.03 22.48 -12.33
N VAL A 124 -12.72 23.02 -11.33
CA VAL A 124 -12.53 24.41 -10.90
C VAL A 124 -11.10 24.65 -10.42
N LEU A 125 -10.56 23.75 -9.60
CA LEU A 125 -9.22 23.90 -9.05
C LEU A 125 -8.10 23.76 -10.10
N LYS A 126 -8.31 22.96 -11.14
CA LYS A 126 -7.39 22.84 -12.27
C LYS A 126 -7.35 24.09 -13.14
N CYS A 127 -8.50 24.72 -13.36
CA CYS A 127 -8.61 25.84 -14.31
C CYS A 127 -8.35 27.20 -13.65
N TYR A 128 -8.53 27.34 -12.33
CA TYR A 128 -8.58 28.64 -11.67
C TYR A 128 -7.77 28.69 -10.37
N ASP A 129 -6.49 29.07 -10.47
CA ASP A 129 -5.56 29.12 -9.33
C ASP A 129 -6.00 30.00 -8.16
N LYS A 130 -6.67 31.12 -8.47
CA LYS A 130 -7.16 32.06 -7.44
C LYS A 130 -8.25 31.43 -6.56
N GLU A 131 -9.01 30.49 -7.12
CA GLU A 131 -10.11 29.80 -6.43
C GLU A 131 -9.58 28.86 -5.35
N TRP A 132 -8.39 28.30 -5.54
CA TRP A 132 -7.77 27.38 -4.59
C TRP A 132 -7.65 27.99 -3.19
N ARG A 133 -7.17 29.23 -3.06
CA ARG A 133 -6.97 29.85 -1.73
C ARG A 133 -8.29 30.00 -0.96
N ILE A 134 -9.36 30.36 -1.67
CA ILE A 134 -10.69 30.54 -1.08
C ILE A 134 -11.30 29.19 -0.71
N LEU A 135 -11.29 28.23 -1.63
CA LEU A 135 -11.89 26.92 -1.42
C LEU A 135 -11.12 26.12 -0.36
N ASN A 136 -9.79 26.09 -0.42
CA ASN A 136 -8.96 25.35 0.53
C ASN A 136 -9.22 25.79 1.98
N SER A 137 -9.16 27.10 2.25
CA SER A 137 -9.40 27.63 3.60
C SER A 137 -10.81 27.29 4.13
N ARG A 138 -11.84 27.37 3.27
CA ARG A 138 -13.23 27.02 3.59
C ARG A 138 -13.44 25.52 3.81
N ILE A 139 -12.69 24.68 3.11
CA ILE A 139 -12.74 23.23 3.28
C ILE A 139 -12.02 22.85 4.58
N TYR A 140 -10.79 23.29 4.77
CA TYR A 140 -9.94 22.88 5.90
C TYR A 140 -10.53 23.26 7.25
N ILE A 141 -11.19 24.42 7.38
CA ILE A 141 -11.78 24.84 8.66
C ILE A 141 -12.91 23.92 9.15
N LYS A 142 -13.50 23.10 8.26
CA LYS A 142 -14.53 22.11 8.63
C LYS A 142 -13.94 20.83 9.20
N PHE A 143 -12.62 20.62 9.10
CA PHE A 143 -11.95 19.43 9.57
C PHE A 143 -11.03 19.75 10.75
N HIS A 144 -11.46 19.31 11.93
CA HIS A 144 -10.68 19.32 13.17
C HIS A 144 -10.74 17.94 13.82
N SER A 145 -9.83 17.64 14.75
CA SER A 145 -9.71 16.32 15.42
C SER A 145 -11.06 15.76 15.90
N ARG A 146 -11.86 16.58 16.60
CA ARG A 146 -13.21 16.18 17.04
C ARG A 146 -14.13 15.77 15.88
N ARG A 147 -14.19 16.55 14.79
CA ARG A 147 -15.02 16.22 13.62
C ARG A 147 -14.56 14.92 12.98
N MET A 148 -13.25 14.75 12.80
CA MET A 148 -12.68 13.52 12.24
C MET A 148 -13.03 12.29 13.08
N SER A 149 -13.04 12.43 14.41
CA SER A 149 -13.41 11.36 15.33
C SER A 149 -14.91 11.04 15.30
N GLU A 150 -15.78 12.03 15.06
CA GLU A 150 -17.23 11.86 14.98
C GLU A 150 -17.70 11.19 13.68
N LEU A 151 -16.93 11.31 12.59
CA LEU A 151 -17.27 10.70 11.29
C LEU A 151 -17.39 9.17 11.41
N SER A 152 -18.35 8.62 10.66
CA SER A 152 -18.45 7.18 10.38
C SER A 152 -17.33 6.71 9.43
N ASN A 153 -17.23 5.41 9.22
CA ASN A 153 -16.33 4.85 8.19
C ASN A 153 -16.66 5.37 6.77
N ILE A 154 -17.94 5.63 6.47
CA ILE A 154 -18.38 6.25 5.21
C ILE A 154 -17.92 7.71 5.15
N GLY A 155 -18.07 8.45 6.24
CA GLY A 155 -17.60 9.83 6.37
C GLY A 155 -16.09 9.96 6.18
N LEU A 156 -15.32 9.03 6.74
CA LEU A 156 -13.87 8.95 6.52
C LEU A 156 -13.53 8.66 5.06
N HIS A 157 -14.21 7.70 4.42
CA HIS A 157 -14.01 7.41 3.00
C HIS A 157 -14.31 8.62 2.11
N ASN A 158 -15.44 9.29 2.34
CA ASN A 158 -15.81 10.50 1.59
C ASN A 158 -14.80 11.62 1.83
N THR A 159 -14.35 11.82 3.07
CA THR A 159 -13.27 12.78 3.39
C THR A 159 -11.99 12.45 2.63
N THR A 160 -11.60 11.18 2.57
CA THR A 160 -10.44 10.74 1.80
C THR A 160 -10.59 11.05 0.30
N LEU A 161 -11.73 10.71 -0.31
CA LEU A 161 -11.99 11.04 -1.72
C LEU A 161 -11.91 12.55 -1.98
N LEU A 162 -12.43 13.38 -1.08
CA LEU A 162 -12.31 14.83 -1.18
C LEU A 162 -10.85 15.26 -1.18
N PHE A 163 -10.07 14.90 -0.15
CA PHE A 163 -8.69 15.35 -0.02
C PHE A 163 -7.79 14.81 -1.14
N LEU A 164 -8.00 13.58 -1.59
CA LEU A 164 -7.26 13.04 -2.74
C LEU A 164 -7.65 13.74 -4.05
N THR A 165 -8.92 14.12 -4.22
CA THR A 165 -9.37 14.95 -5.36
C THR A 165 -8.70 16.32 -5.33
N LEU A 166 -8.63 16.96 -4.16
CA LEU A 166 -7.92 18.24 -3.98
C LEU A 166 -6.43 18.09 -4.31
N ALA A 167 -5.78 17.03 -3.82
CA ALA A 167 -4.37 16.76 -4.06
C ALA A 167 -4.09 16.56 -5.56
N TRP A 168 -4.86 15.69 -6.22
CA TRP A 168 -4.73 15.41 -7.65
C TRP A 168 -4.98 16.64 -8.53
N SER A 169 -5.89 17.51 -8.11
CA SER A 169 -6.28 18.69 -8.88
C SER A 169 -5.31 19.86 -8.72
N LYS A 170 -4.60 19.95 -7.59
CA LYS A 170 -3.87 21.17 -7.24
C LYS A 170 -2.48 20.98 -6.65
N ASP A 171 -2.37 20.35 -5.48
CA ASP A 171 -1.13 20.29 -4.72
C ASP A 171 -1.07 19.03 -3.86
N MET A 172 -0.03 18.21 -4.05
CA MET A 172 0.16 16.98 -3.29
C MET A 172 0.46 17.24 -1.80
N ALA A 173 0.84 18.46 -1.40
CA ALA A 173 0.96 18.84 0.02
C ALA A 173 -0.36 18.70 0.80
N VAL A 174 -1.50 18.67 0.10
CA VAL A 174 -2.82 18.35 0.69
C VAL A 174 -2.82 16.97 1.36
N CYS A 175 -2.05 16.01 0.84
CA CYS A 175 -1.91 14.68 1.44
C CYS A 175 -1.32 14.75 2.85
N THR A 176 -0.38 15.65 3.12
CA THR A 176 0.16 15.85 4.48
C THR A 176 -0.92 16.29 5.46
N LYS A 177 -1.83 17.19 5.03
CA LYS A 177 -2.96 17.60 5.85
C LYS A 177 -3.93 16.45 6.11
N LEU A 178 -4.22 15.64 5.08
CA LEU A 178 -5.04 14.44 5.23
C LEU A 178 -4.41 13.46 6.24
N CYS A 179 -3.10 13.22 6.17
CA CYS A 179 -2.38 12.36 7.12
C CYS A 179 -2.52 12.85 8.56
N GLN A 180 -2.35 14.16 8.79
CA GLN A 180 -2.57 14.77 10.11
C GLN A 180 -4.00 14.52 10.63
N LEU A 181 -5.01 14.77 9.78
CA LEU A 181 -6.41 14.55 10.15
C LEU A 181 -6.74 13.08 10.43
N LEU A 182 -6.17 12.15 9.66
CA LEU A 182 -6.32 10.70 9.88
C LEU A 182 -5.59 10.24 11.15
N SER A 183 -4.47 10.89 11.51
CA SER A 183 -3.79 10.63 12.77
C SER A 183 -4.64 10.99 13.99
N ASP A 184 -5.58 11.93 13.86
CA ASP A 184 -6.42 12.41 14.95
C ASP A 184 -7.70 11.57 15.16
N VAL A 185 -7.99 10.64 14.25
CA VAL A 185 -9.13 9.72 14.39
C VAL A 185 -8.87 8.78 15.56
N GLN A 186 -9.87 8.64 16.44
CA GLN A 186 -9.83 7.69 17.55
C GLN A 186 -9.79 6.24 17.07
N ASP A 187 -8.96 5.45 17.73
CA ASP A 187 -8.61 4.08 17.33
C ASP A 187 -9.39 3.00 18.11
N ASN A 188 -10.52 3.35 18.71
CA ASN A 188 -11.36 2.46 19.53
C ASN A 188 -12.36 1.64 18.70
N SER A 189 -12.37 1.76 17.38
CA SER A 189 -13.28 1.05 16.49
C SER A 189 -12.53 0.39 15.36
N SER A 190 -12.64 -0.94 15.27
CA SER A 190 -12.06 -1.75 14.19
C SER A 190 -12.46 -1.24 12.79
N LYS A 191 -13.75 -0.92 12.59
CA LYS A 191 -14.28 -0.38 11.32
C LYS A 191 -13.68 0.97 10.95
N LYS A 192 -13.47 1.87 11.92
CA LYS A 192 -12.82 3.17 11.66
C LYS A 192 -11.35 2.99 11.34
N LEU A 193 -10.65 2.11 12.06
CA LEU A 193 -9.25 1.78 11.78
C LEU A 193 -9.07 1.24 10.36
N VAL A 194 -9.93 0.31 9.93
CA VAL A 194 -9.94 -0.19 8.54
C VAL A 194 -10.08 0.96 7.53
N ALA A 195 -11.04 1.86 7.73
CA ALA A 195 -11.23 3.02 6.86
C ALA A 195 -10.01 3.97 6.86
N VAL A 196 -9.37 4.17 8.02
CA VAL A 196 -8.15 4.98 8.15
C VAL A 196 -6.99 4.32 7.40
N VAL A 197 -6.72 3.03 7.59
CA VAL A 197 -5.60 2.37 6.89
C VAL A 197 -5.83 2.31 5.38
N GLN A 198 -7.07 2.09 4.92
CA GLN A 198 -7.41 2.20 3.49
C GLN A 198 -7.15 3.60 2.94
N SER A 199 -7.43 4.63 3.75
CA SER A 199 -7.17 6.01 3.36
C SER A 199 -5.68 6.33 3.29
N LEU A 200 -4.90 5.81 4.24
CA LEU A 200 -3.44 5.97 4.25
C LEU A 200 -2.79 5.25 3.08
N THR A 201 -3.21 4.03 2.74
CA THR A 201 -2.66 3.27 1.61
C THR A 201 -3.08 3.86 0.27
N ALA A 202 -4.32 4.35 0.12
CA ALA A 202 -4.73 5.12 -1.05
C ALA A 202 -3.93 6.42 -1.22
N THR A 203 -3.63 7.10 -0.11
CA THR A 203 -2.77 8.29 -0.09
C THR A 203 -1.33 7.95 -0.52
N ALA A 204 -0.78 6.85 0.01
CA ALA A 204 0.54 6.33 -0.38
C ALA A 204 0.61 6.08 -1.87
N TYR A 205 -0.42 5.41 -2.41
CA TYR A 205 -0.49 5.05 -3.82
C TYR A 205 -0.55 6.30 -4.70
N LEU A 206 -1.36 7.29 -4.34
CA LEU A 206 -1.46 8.55 -5.08
C LEU A 206 -0.14 9.34 -5.07
N LEU A 207 0.55 9.40 -3.93
CA LEU A 207 1.87 10.03 -3.82
C LEU A 207 2.90 9.30 -4.71
N ASN A 208 2.89 7.97 -4.69
CA ASN A 208 3.75 7.15 -5.53
C ASN A 208 3.50 7.39 -7.03
N LEU A 209 2.24 7.44 -7.47
CA LEU A 209 1.88 7.78 -8.86
C LEU A 209 2.36 9.17 -9.32
N LYS A 210 2.52 10.10 -8.37
CA LYS A 210 2.97 11.48 -8.62
C LYS A 210 4.44 11.68 -8.27
N ASN A 211 5.20 10.61 -8.07
CA ASN A 211 6.62 10.63 -7.70
C ASN A 211 6.92 11.55 -6.50
N CYS A 212 6.05 11.49 -5.48
CA CYS A 212 6.16 12.28 -4.26
C CYS A 212 6.71 11.42 -3.11
N HIS A 213 7.53 12.04 -2.25
CA HIS A 213 8.12 11.38 -1.09
C HIS A 213 7.08 10.99 -0.02
N LEU A 214 7.25 9.82 0.60
CA LEU A 214 6.28 9.21 1.52
C LEU A 214 6.50 9.55 3.02
N GLY A 215 7.55 10.29 3.36
CA GLY A 215 8.04 10.42 4.74
C GLY A 215 7.06 10.93 5.81
N GLU A 216 6.15 11.86 5.51
CA GLU A 216 5.14 12.30 6.51
C GLU A 216 4.03 11.27 6.69
N LEU A 217 3.69 10.55 5.61
CA LEU A 217 2.71 9.47 5.64
C LEU A 217 3.24 8.28 6.45
N THR A 218 4.52 7.92 6.32
CA THR A 218 5.10 6.76 7.00
C THR A 218 5.05 6.90 8.53
N LYS A 219 5.30 8.10 9.06
CA LYS A 219 5.11 8.40 10.51
C LYS A 219 3.67 8.16 10.97
N THR A 220 2.70 8.54 10.14
CA THR A 220 1.28 8.34 10.44
C THR A 220 0.90 6.86 10.41
N ILE A 221 1.41 6.11 9.42
CA ILE A 221 1.25 4.66 9.33
C ILE A 221 1.84 3.97 10.56
N GLU A 222 3.06 4.33 10.96
CA GLU A 222 3.72 3.75 12.14
C GLU A 222 2.91 3.97 13.41
N LYS A 223 2.42 5.19 13.65
CA LYS A 223 1.53 5.49 14.77
C LYS A 223 0.26 4.63 14.76
N LYS A 224 -0.32 4.38 13.59
CA LYS A 224 -1.51 3.53 13.46
C LYS A 224 -1.19 2.05 13.68
N ILE A 225 -0.04 1.55 13.24
CA ILE A 225 0.42 0.19 13.55
C ILE A 225 0.54 0.01 15.07
N LEU A 226 1.20 0.95 15.77
CA LEU A 226 1.32 0.91 17.23
C LEU A 226 -0.04 0.95 17.93
N SER A 227 -0.97 1.76 17.42
CA SER A 227 -2.32 1.83 17.95
C SER A 227 -3.10 0.52 17.76
N ILE A 228 -3.02 -0.09 16.58
CA ILE A 228 -3.63 -1.40 16.32
C ILE A 228 -3.01 -2.47 17.23
N ALA A 229 -1.69 -2.47 17.37
CA ALA A 229 -0.96 -3.37 18.26
C ALA A 229 -1.47 -3.27 19.71
N HIS A 230 -1.67 -2.04 20.18
CA HIS A 230 -2.20 -1.75 21.51
C HIS A 230 -3.65 -2.24 21.67
N GLN A 231 -4.53 -1.97 20.71
CA GLN A 231 -5.92 -2.45 20.76
C GLN A 231 -5.99 -3.99 20.79
N CYS A 232 -5.19 -4.67 19.97
CA CYS A 232 -5.09 -6.13 19.98
C CYS A 232 -4.63 -6.69 21.34
N SER A 233 -3.80 -5.96 22.09
CA SER A 233 -3.29 -6.38 23.40
C SER A 233 -4.27 -6.12 24.55
N LEU A 234 -5.20 -5.17 24.39
CA LEU A 234 -6.15 -4.79 25.44
C LEU A 234 -7.36 -5.72 25.51
N THR A 235 -7.77 -6.30 24.39
CA THR A 235 -8.98 -7.14 24.34
C THR A 235 -8.65 -8.60 24.59
N THR A 236 -9.46 -9.25 25.43
CA THR A 236 -9.43 -10.70 25.62
C THR A 236 -10.39 -11.43 24.67
N ASP A 237 -11.28 -10.71 23.98
CA ASP A 237 -12.20 -11.29 23.00
C ASP A 237 -11.44 -11.58 21.69
N LEU A 238 -11.38 -12.86 21.34
CA LEU A 238 -10.74 -13.33 20.11
C LEU A 238 -11.38 -12.76 18.84
N THR A 239 -12.69 -12.47 18.86
CA THR A 239 -13.41 -11.89 17.73
C THR A 239 -12.99 -10.44 17.54
N GLU A 240 -13.06 -9.65 18.61
CA GLU A 240 -12.65 -8.25 18.60
C GLU A 240 -11.16 -8.10 18.24
N ARG A 241 -10.28 -8.93 18.81
CA ARG A 241 -8.86 -8.98 18.42
C ARG A 241 -8.71 -9.22 16.92
N ARG A 242 -9.47 -10.16 16.36
CA ARG A 242 -9.37 -10.48 14.92
C ARG A 242 -9.84 -9.31 14.07
N GLU A 243 -10.86 -8.58 14.51
CA GLU A 243 -11.32 -7.38 13.80
C GLU A 243 -10.27 -6.26 13.82
N PHE A 244 -9.60 -6.03 14.95
CA PHE A 244 -8.48 -5.08 15.00
C PHE A 244 -7.29 -5.55 14.15
N GLY A 245 -6.90 -6.82 14.29
CA GLY A 245 -5.83 -7.45 13.51
C GLY A 245 -6.08 -7.42 11.99
N HIS A 246 -7.35 -7.48 11.56
CA HIS A 246 -7.71 -7.32 10.16
C HIS A 246 -7.25 -5.98 9.56
N SER A 247 -7.12 -4.93 10.39
CA SER A 247 -6.57 -3.64 9.93
C SER A 247 -5.12 -3.76 9.46
N ILE A 248 -4.32 -4.64 10.07
CA ILE A 248 -2.93 -4.92 9.62
C ILE A 248 -2.93 -5.66 8.28
N VAL A 249 -3.85 -6.62 8.09
CA VAL A 249 -4.02 -7.32 6.81
C VAL A 249 -4.33 -6.33 5.70
N VAL A 250 -5.32 -5.45 5.91
CA VAL A 250 -5.71 -4.42 4.93
C VAL A 250 -4.57 -3.43 4.67
N LEU A 251 -3.85 -3.01 5.71
CA LEU A 251 -2.68 -2.14 5.59
C LEU A 251 -1.59 -2.79 4.74
N CYS A 252 -1.17 -4.01 5.07
CA CYS A 252 -0.07 -4.70 4.38
C CYS A 252 -0.41 -4.97 2.91
N ASN A 253 -1.64 -5.42 2.62
CA ASN A 253 -2.09 -5.63 1.24
C ASN A 253 -2.10 -4.32 0.45
N GLY A 254 -2.51 -3.22 1.07
CA GLY A 254 -2.46 -1.90 0.43
C GLY A 254 -1.04 -1.39 0.21
N LEU A 255 -0.13 -1.58 1.17
CA LEU A 255 1.28 -1.21 1.02
C LEU A 255 2.03 -2.09 0.01
N GLN A 256 1.67 -3.36 -0.09
CA GLN A 256 2.14 -4.26 -1.15
C GLN A 256 1.81 -3.68 -2.53
N GLU A 257 0.56 -3.26 -2.76
CA GLU A 257 0.15 -2.64 -4.03
C GLU A 257 0.93 -1.34 -4.31
N VAL A 258 1.24 -0.55 -3.28
CA VAL A 258 2.09 0.66 -3.42
C VAL A 258 3.49 0.30 -3.86
N MET A 259 4.09 -0.73 -3.27
CA MET A 259 5.42 -1.23 -3.66
C MET A 259 5.41 -1.76 -5.10
N GLU A 260 4.41 -2.57 -5.45
CA GLU A 260 4.26 -3.15 -6.78
C GLU A 260 4.09 -2.08 -7.88
N ALA A 261 3.41 -0.97 -7.57
CA ALA A 261 3.25 0.16 -8.49
C ALA A 261 4.47 1.10 -8.54
N SER A 262 5.40 1.01 -7.58
CA SER A 262 6.57 1.89 -7.55
C SER A 262 7.51 1.65 -8.73
N SER A 263 7.92 2.74 -9.37
CA SER A 263 8.99 2.78 -10.38
C SER A 263 10.32 3.32 -9.82
N ASP A 264 10.26 4.01 -8.68
CA ASP A 264 11.41 4.65 -8.03
C ASP A 264 11.39 4.32 -6.53
N LEU A 265 12.43 3.63 -6.06
CA LEU A 265 12.55 3.22 -4.66
C LEU A 265 13.18 4.29 -3.76
N THR A 266 13.48 5.49 -4.29
CA THR A 266 14.10 6.60 -3.55
C THR A 266 13.07 7.50 -2.85
N LEU A 267 11.76 7.29 -3.05
CA LEU A 267 10.68 8.11 -2.50
C LEU A 267 10.37 7.82 -1.01
N GLY A 268 11.30 7.20 -0.28
CA GLY A 268 11.15 6.87 1.14
C GLY A 268 10.35 5.59 1.41
N HIS A 269 10.24 4.67 0.44
CA HIS A 269 9.57 3.37 0.61
C HIS A 269 10.18 2.50 1.71
N ASN A 270 11.47 2.65 1.98
CA ASN A 270 12.15 1.98 3.09
C ASN A 270 11.45 2.24 4.44
N ASN A 271 10.93 3.46 4.65
CA ASN A 271 10.25 3.84 5.89
C ASN A 271 8.89 3.14 6.09
N LEU A 272 8.34 2.48 5.06
CA LEU A 272 7.12 1.67 5.18
C LEU A 272 7.36 0.37 5.95
N TYR A 273 8.61 -0.12 5.95
CA TYR A 273 9.04 -1.32 6.68
C TYR A 273 9.44 -0.98 8.12
N SER A 274 8.56 -0.31 8.87
CA SER A 274 8.86 0.19 10.21
C SER A 274 9.10 -0.92 11.24
N SER A 275 9.86 -0.60 12.28
CA SER A 275 10.07 -1.52 13.42
C SER A 275 8.78 -1.80 14.20
N ALA A 276 7.81 -0.89 14.16
CA ALA A 276 6.48 -1.13 14.72
C ALA A 276 5.80 -2.35 14.05
N LEU A 277 5.95 -2.51 12.74
CA LEU A 277 5.38 -3.64 12.01
C LEU A 277 6.08 -4.95 12.37
N SER A 278 7.40 -4.94 12.50
CA SER A 278 8.14 -6.14 12.91
C SER A 278 7.87 -6.53 14.36
N ASN A 279 7.75 -5.56 15.27
CA ASN A 279 7.36 -5.80 16.65
C ASN A 279 5.95 -6.42 16.75
N PHE A 280 5.00 -5.97 15.92
CA PHE A 280 3.66 -6.55 15.85
C PHE A 280 3.67 -8.05 15.49
N CYS A 281 4.66 -8.53 14.73
CA CYS A 281 4.73 -9.93 14.30
C CYS A 281 4.73 -10.94 15.46
N SER A 282 5.24 -10.56 16.63
CA SER A 282 5.29 -11.39 17.85
C SER A 282 3.92 -11.80 18.38
N GLN A 283 2.90 -10.97 18.16
CA GLN A 283 1.51 -11.23 18.57
C GLN A 283 0.59 -11.51 17.39
N ALA A 284 1.12 -11.46 16.16
CA ALA A 284 0.36 -11.58 14.94
C ALA A 284 -0.23 -12.99 14.76
N SER A 285 -1.45 -13.07 14.25
CA SER A 285 -2.06 -14.33 13.83
C SER A 285 -1.42 -14.84 12.53
N VAL A 286 -1.61 -16.11 12.18
CA VAL A 286 -1.06 -16.69 10.94
C VAL A 286 -1.47 -15.89 9.69
N ILE A 287 -2.70 -15.37 9.65
CA ILE A 287 -3.21 -14.55 8.53
C ILE A 287 -2.50 -13.19 8.47
N GLU A 288 -2.32 -12.56 9.64
CA GLU A 288 -1.60 -11.28 9.74
C GLU A 288 -0.13 -11.45 9.35
N GLN A 289 0.54 -12.49 9.86
CA GLN A 289 1.92 -12.84 9.52
C GLN A 289 2.08 -13.08 8.02
N GLY A 290 1.17 -13.85 7.41
CA GLY A 290 1.18 -14.08 5.97
C GLY A 290 1.09 -12.78 5.17
N SER A 291 0.24 -11.84 5.59
CA SER A 291 0.09 -10.53 4.92
C SER A 291 1.33 -9.65 5.08
N ILE A 292 1.96 -9.66 6.26
CA ILE A 292 3.21 -8.95 6.53
C ILE A 292 4.34 -9.51 5.67
N LEU A 293 4.48 -10.84 5.61
CA LEU A 293 5.51 -11.50 4.82
C LEU A 293 5.32 -11.27 3.31
N SER A 294 4.08 -11.27 2.81
CA SER A 294 3.80 -10.90 1.42
C SER A 294 4.21 -9.46 1.10
N PHE A 295 4.00 -8.52 2.03
CA PHE A 295 4.46 -7.14 1.87
C PHE A 295 6.00 -7.02 1.88
N VAL A 296 6.68 -7.79 2.73
CA VAL A 296 8.15 -7.90 2.73
C VAL A 296 8.65 -8.46 1.39
N ASP A 297 8.04 -9.53 0.90
CA ASP A 297 8.39 -10.17 -0.36
C ASP A 297 8.20 -9.23 -1.57
N ALA A 298 7.14 -8.41 -1.57
CA ALA A 298 6.92 -7.40 -2.60
C ALA A 298 8.05 -6.36 -2.64
N GLY A 299 8.58 -5.97 -1.47
CA GLY A 299 9.74 -5.08 -1.36
C GLY A 299 11.00 -5.71 -1.93
N LEU A 300 11.30 -6.94 -1.50
CA LEU A 300 12.46 -7.69 -1.99
C LEU A 300 12.38 -7.93 -3.50
N SER A 301 11.21 -8.32 -4.01
CA SER A 301 10.96 -8.49 -5.44
C SER A 301 11.21 -7.20 -6.22
N LYS A 302 10.86 -6.04 -5.66
CA LYS A 302 11.12 -4.74 -6.28
C LYS A 302 12.60 -4.38 -6.27
N VAL A 303 13.29 -4.59 -5.15
CA VAL A 303 14.75 -4.42 -5.06
C VAL A 303 15.45 -5.35 -6.04
N MET A 304 15.01 -6.61 -6.14
CA MET A 304 15.56 -7.58 -7.09
C MET A 304 15.42 -7.12 -8.54
N LYS A 305 14.24 -6.64 -8.93
CA LYS A 305 14.01 -6.09 -10.28
C LYS A 305 14.84 -4.84 -10.54
N ALA A 306 14.94 -3.93 -9.55
CA ALA A 306 15.77 -2.74 -9.68
C ALA A 306 17.26 -3.09 -9.80
N THR A 307 17.71 -4.15 -9.13
CA THR A 307 19.11 -4.63 -9.18
C THR A 307 19.44 -5.42 -10.45
N MET A 308 18.48 -5.77 -11.30
CA MET A 308 18.77 -6.35 -12.63
C MET A 308 19.33 -5.30 -13.60
N HIS A 309 19.14 -4.00 -13.33
CA HIS A 309 19.64 -2.92 -14.17
C HIS A 309 20.91 -2.31 -13.58
N LEU A 310 22.03 -2.36 -14.33
CA LEU A 310 23.36 -1.92 -13.88
C LEU A 310 23.44 -0.46 -13.41
N HIS A 311 22.57 0.42 -13.92
CA HIS A 311 22.61 1.86 -13.62
C HIS A 311 22.02 2.18 -12.23
N SER A 312 20.87 1.59 -11.88
CA SER A 312 20.21 1.75 -10.57
C SER A 312 21.03 1.18 -9.41
N LEU A 313 21.93 0.24 -9.70
CA LEU A 313 22.86 -0.35 -8.74
C LEU A 313 23.97 0.62 -8.30
N ALA A 314 24.47 1.45 -9.22
CA ALA A 314 25.53 2.42 -8.92
C ALA A 314 25.03 3.49 -7.93
N ASP A 315 23.77 3.89 -8.05
CA ASP A 315 23.14 4.86 -7.16
C ASP A 315 22.74 4.23 -5.81
N GLY A 316 22.58 2.90 -5.76
CA GLY A 316 22.13 2.15 -4.58
C GLY A 316 20.64 2.20 -4.36
N THR A 317 19.88 2.30 -5.44
CA THR A 317 18.43 2.17 -5.41
C THR A 317 18.05 0.85 -4.71
N GLY A 318 17.23 0.94 -3.67
CA GLY A 318 16.78 -0.22 -2.91
C GLY A 318 17.71 -0.67 -1.76
N LEU A 319 18.91 -0.09 -1.60
CA LEU A 319 19.79 -0.40 -0.47
C LEU A 319 19.12 -0.08 0.87
N ASP A 320 18.50 1.10 0.99
CA ASP A 320 17.83 1.54 2.22
C ASP A 320 16.66 0.62 2.61
N ILE A 321 15.95 0.07 1.61
CA ILE A 321 14.89 -0.92 1.82
C ILE A 321 15.52 -2.19 2.40
N LEU A 322 16.58 -2.70 1.77
CA LEU A 322 17.23 -3.92 2.22
C LEU A 322 17.79 -3.76 3.65
N GLU A 323 18.52 -2.68 3.94
CA GLU A 323 19.05 -2.40 5.28
C GLU A 323 17.94 -2.31 6.32
N THR A 324 16.82 -1.67 5.96
CA THR A 324 15.67 -1.56 6.86
C THR A 324 15.01 -2.93 7.10
N LEU A 325 14.90 -3.77 6.07
CA LEU A 325 14.36 -5.13 6.20
C LEU A 325 15.26 -6.00 7.08
N TRP A 326 16.57 -5.99 6.90
CA TRP A 326 17.49 -6.71 7.78
C TRP A 326 17.38 -6.21 9.22
N ARG A 327 17.49 -4.91 9.43
CA ARG A 327 17.43 -4.31 10.77
C ARG A 327 16.13 -4.64 11.50
N ASN A 328 14.99 -4.57 10.80
CA ASN A 328 13.69 -4.64 11.46
C ASN A 328 13.12 -6.06 11.47
N PHE A 329 13.32 -6.88 10.43
CA PHE A 329 12.66 -8.18 10.27
C PHE A 329 13.57 -9.40 10.49
N GLN A 330 14.90 -9.26 10.56
CA GLN A 330 15.80 -10.42 10.71
C GLN A 330 15.47 -11.26 11.96
N GLY A 331 15.22 -10.61 13.11
CA GLY A 331 14.87 -11.32 14.34
C GLY A 331 13.57 -12.13 14.23
N TYR A 332 12.56 -11.56 13.57
CA TYR A 332 11.30 -12.24 13.29
C TYR A 332 11.49 -13.40 12.29
N ILE A 333 12.25 -13.20 11.21
CA ILE A 333 12.51 -14.26 10.23
C ILE A 333 13.22 -15.44 10.90
N LYS A 334 14.25 -15.19 11.71
CA LYS A 334 14.95 -16.24 12.47
C LYS A 334 14.02 -17.00 13.42
N SER A 335 13.10 -16.31 14.10
CA SER A 335 12.15 -16.99 14.98
C SER A 335 11.16 -17.87 14.20
N GLN A 336 10.73 -17.44 13.01
CA GLN A 336 9.86 -18.24 12.15
C GLN A 336 10.57 -19.44 11.51
N LEU A 337 11.88 -19.36 11.25
CA LEU A 337 12.67 -20.49 10.75
C LEU A 337 12.68 -21.67 11.75
N LEU A 338 12.56 -21.37 13.04
CA LEU A 338 12.50 -22.36 14.13
C LEU A 338 11.06 -22.75 14.51
N SER A 339 10.04 -22.20 13.83
CA SER A 339 8.65 -22.53 14.10
C SER A 339 8.33 -23.96 13.65
N LEU A 340 7.50 -24.66 14.42
CA LEU A 340 6.95 -25.97 14.03
C LEU A 340 6.05 -25.87 12.78
N THR A 341 5.48 -24.69 12.54
CA THR A 341 4.59 -24.42 11.39
C THR A 341 5.06 -23.15 10.68
N PRO A 342 6.19 -23.21 9.97
CA PRO A 342 6.74 -22.04 9.31
C PRO A 342 5.81 -21.57 8.18
N PRO A 343 5.72 -20.25 7.91
CA PRO A 343 5.00 -19.71 6.78
C PRO A 343 5.46 -20.31 5.44
N SER A 344 4.52 -20.57 4.53
CA SER A 344 4.79 -21.31 3.29
C SER A 344 5.71 -20.61 2.28
N ASN A 345 5.91 -19.30 2.44
CA ASN A 345 6.79 -18.46 1.62
C ASN A 345 8.07 -18.05 2.36
N LEU A 346 8.33 -18.60 3.55
CA LEU A 346 9.48 -18.18 4.35
C LEU A 346 10.82 -18.49 3.66
N GLY A 347 10.93 -19.66 3.02
CA GLY A 347 12.15 -20.08 2.32
C GLY A 347 12.45 -19.17 1.13
N SER A 348 11.43 -18.81 0.35
CA SER A 348 11.60 -17.89 -0.79
C SER A 348 11.97 -16.47 -0.34
N ILE A 349 11.37 -15.97 0.74
CA ILE A 349 11.72 -14.65 1.30
C ILE A 349 13.17 -14.63 1.80
N CYS A 350 13.61 -15.67 2.50
CA CYS A 350 15.00 -15.79 2.95
C CYS A 350 15.97 -15.81 1.76
N ALA A 351 15.62 -16.54 0.69
CA ALA A 351 16.44 -16.56 -0.52
C ALA A 351 16.50 -15.17 -1.15
N SER A 352 15.36 -14.49 -1.33
CA SER A 352 15.30 -13.12 -1.86
C SER A 352 16.14 -12.13 -1.03
N LEU A 353 16.15 -12.24 0.30
CA LEU A 353 17.01 -11.43 1.17
C LEU A 353 18.50 -11.65 0.90
N VAL A 354 18.93 -12.91 0.86
CA VAL A 354 20.33 -13.28 0.57
C VAL A 354 20.73 -12.83 -0.84
N LEU A 355 19.87 -13.06 -1.82
CA LEU A 355 20.10 -12.67 -3.22
C LEU A 355 20.17 -11.15 -3.40
N CYS A 356 19.29 -10.38 -2.74
CA CYS A 356 19.35 -8.91 -2.81
C CYS A 356 20.64 -8.39 -2.17
N ALA A 357 21.04 -8.95 -1.02
CA ALA A 357 22.24 -8.54 -0.31
C ALA A 357 23.52 -8.82 -1.11
N THR A 358 23.62 -10.01 -1.71
CA THR A 358 24.77 -10.41 -2.54
C THR A 358 24.89 -9.55 -3.80
N ARG A 359 23.76 -9.24 -4.47
CA ARG A 359 23.76 -8.34 -5.63
C ARG A 359 24.20 -6.93 -5.28
N LEU A 360 23.57 -6.28 -4.32
CA LEU A 360 23.88 -4.89 -3.96
C LEU A 360 25.35 -4.72 -3.51
N GLN A 361 25.89 -5.72 -2.84
CA GLN A 361 27.28 -5.74 -2.40
C GLN A 361 28.27 -5.78 -3.58
N PHE A 362 28.01 -6.62 -4.59
CA PHE A 362 28.86 -6.70 -5.80
C PHE A 362 29.07 -5.31 -6.44
N PHE A 363 28.05 -4.46 -6.40
CA PHE A 363 28.09 -3.15 -7.04
C PHE A 363 28.63 -2.01 -6.17
N LYS A 364 28.47 -2.07 -4.83
CA LYS A 364 28.87 -0.96 -3.94
C LYS A 364 30.13 -1.19 -3.11
N ASN A 365 30.72 -2.38 -3.10
CA ASN A 365 31.89 -2.70 -2.24
C ASN A 365 31.67 -2.35 -0.75
N THR A 366 30.41 -2.32 -0.31
CA THR A 366 30.03 -1.98 1.06
C THR A 366 30.14 -3.21 1.96
N LYS A 367 30.87 -3.08 3.08
CA LYS A 367 31.14 -4.16 4.04
C LYS A 367 29.99 -4.63 4.95
N PRO A 368 28.91 -3.88 5.27
CA PRO A 368 28.08 -4.23 6.43
C PRO A 368 27.17 -5.47 6.26
N ASN A 369 26.83 -5.92 5.04
CA ASN A 369 25.80 -6.97 4.86
C ASN A 369 26.34 -8.33 4.36
N ILE A 370 27.64 -8.46 4.12
CA ILE A 370 28.28 -9.73 3.67
C ILE A 370 28.11 -10.82 4.73
N SER A 371 28.39 -10.43 5.97
CA SER A 371 28.27 -11.33 7.11
C SER A 371 26.81 -11.73 7.29
N GLU A 372 25.85 -10.85 7.08
CA GLU A 372 24.43 -11.15 7.30
C GLU A 372 23.88 -12.12 6.26
N ALA A 373 24.18 -11.91 4.97
CA ALA A 373 23.79 -12.80 3.89
C ALA A 373 24.42 -14.19 4.05
N SER A 374 25.74 -14.24 4.32
CA SER A 374 26.46 -15.49 4.52
C SER A 374 25.99 -16.21 5.80
N CYS A 375 25.78 -15.47 6.90
CA CYS A 375 25.25 -16.03 8.14
C CYS A 375 23.85 -16.58 7.96
N LEU A 376 22.94 -15.90 7.23
CA LEU A 376 21.59 -16.41 6.99
C LEU A 376 21.64 -17.66 6.09
N PHE A 377 22.48 -17.64 5.05
CA PHE A 377 22.72 -18.82 4.20
C PHE A 377 23.18 -20.02 5.04
N LEU A 378 24.26 -19.87 5.81
CA LEU A 378 24.80 -20.95 6.65
C LEU A 378 23.77 -21.39 7.70
N TYR A 379 23.07 -20.44 8.32
CA TYR A 379 22.04 -20.73 9.29
C TYR A 379 20.91 -21.60 8.73
N ILE A 380 20.51 -21.39 7.46
CA ILE A 380 19.46 -22.19 6.82
C ILE A 380 19.98 -23.57 6.38
N ILE A 381 21.19 -23.60 5.82
CA ILE A 381 21.74 -24.80 5.17
C ILE A 381 22.29 -25.81 6.19
N GLU A 382 22.86 -25.34 7.30
CA GLU A 382 23.56 -26.19 8.28
C GLU A 382 22.70 -26.56 9.50
N ASN A 383 21.58 -25.86 9.74
CA ASN A 383 20.78 -26.08 10.94
C ASN A 383 19.70 -27.14 10.71
N GLU A 384 19.92 -28.33 11.27
CA GLU A 384 19.02 -29.49 11.16
C GLU A 384 17.62 -29.27 11.78
N ILE A 385 17.44 -28.23 12.60
CA ILE A 385 16.13 -27.91 13.21
C ILE A 385 15.18 -27.29 12.18
N ILE A 386 15.72 -26.69 11.12
CA ILE A 386 14.91 -25.98 10.13
C ILE A 386 14.13 -26.98 9.31
N SER A 387 12.83 -26.71 9.14
CA SER A 387 11.95 -27.56 8.33
C SER A 387 12.54 -27.77 6.93
N GLY A 388 12.66 -29.03 6.51
CA GLY A 388 13.24 -29.35 5.21
C GLY A 388 12.49 -28.74 4.03
N ARG A 389 11.18 -28.50 4.16
CA ARG A 389 10.40 -27.72 3.19
C ARG A 389 10.95 -26.30 3.00
N VAL A 390 11.26 -25.61 4.10
CA VAL A 390 11.79 -24.24 4.07
C VAL A 390 13.18 -24.22 3.44
N ALA A 391 14.04 -25.17 3.85
CA ALA A 391 15.38 -25.32 3.29
C ALA A 391 15.34 -25.63 1.78
N LEU A 392 14.48 -26.55 1.33
CA LEU A 392 14.31 -26.88 -0.08
C LEU A 392 13.81 -25.68 -0.90
N GLN A 393 12.79 -24.98 -0.41
CA GLN A 393 12.30 -23.78 -1.09
C GLN A 393 13.40 -22.70 -1.21
N PHE A 394 14.17 -22.50 -0.14
CA PHE A 394 15.32 -21.59 -0.13
C PHE A 394 16.36 -21.98 -1.18
N ILE A 395 16.77 -23.26 -1.20
CA ILE A 395 17.74 -23.80 -2.17
C ILE A 395 17.23 -23.63 -3.61
N CYS A 396 15.97 -23.98 -3.88
CA CYS A 396 15.36 -23.84 -5.21
C CYS A 396 15.41 -22.39 -5.70
N CYS A 397 15.13 -21.43 -4.81
CA CYS A 397 15.17 -20.01 -5.16
C CYS A 397 16.60 -19.52 -5.41
N LEU A 398 17.60 -19.98 -4.65
CA LEU A 398 19.00 -19.64 -4.90
C LEU A 398 19.50 -20.19 -6.24
N LEU A 399 19.20 -21.46 -6.53
CA LEU A 399 19.67 -22.15 -7.74
C LEU A 399 19.12 -21.54 -9.03
N LYS A 400 17.96 -20.87 -8.98
CA LYS A 400 17.38 -20.15 -10.14
C LYS A 400 18.19 -18.91 -10.57
N GLU A 401 19.09 -18.41 -9.74
CA GLU A 401 19.82 -17.16 -9.97
C GLU A 401 21.33 -17.40 -10.14
N GLU A 402 21.76 -17.66 -11.38
CA GLU A 402 23.15 -18.03 -11.72
C GLU A 402 24.20 -17.04 -11.18
N PHE A 403 23.95 -15.73 -11.31
CA PHE A 403 24.85 -14.67 -10.86
C PHE A 403 25.19 -14.78 -9.37
N SER A 404 24.22 -15.17 -8.56
CA SER A 404 24.35 -15.16 -7.11
C SER A 404 25.10 -16.38 -6.59
N ASN A 405 25.02 -17.52 -7.29
CA ASN A 405 25.78 -18.72 -6.96
C ASN A 405 27.29 -18.47 -7.05
N GLU A 406 27.74 -17.75 -8.07
CA GLU A 406 29.16 -17.39 -8.20
C GLU A 406 29.66 -16.48 -7.07
N TYR A 407 28.82 -15.56 -6.61
CA TYR A 407 29.20 -14.61 -5.57
C TYR A 407 29.12 -15.23 -4.16
N LEU A 408 28.05 -15.96 -3.86
CA LEU A 408 27.92 -16.72 -2.63
C LEU A 408 29.06 -17.73 -2.47
N ALA A 409 29.45 -18.41 -3.56
CA ALA A 409 30.61 -19.31 -3.55
C ALA A 409 31.94 -18.61 -3.21
N LYS A 410 32.07 -17.30 -3.45
CA LYS A 410 33.27 -16.52 -3.08
C LYS A 410 33.29 -16.12 -1.61
N ILE A 411 32.13 -15.93 -0.99
CA ILE A 411 32.02 -15.43 0.39
C ILE A 411 31.72 -16.53 1.42
N CYS A 412 31.15 -17.66 0.98
CA CYS A 412 30.87 -18.82 1.81
C CYS A 412 31.88 -19.93 1.50
N GLU A 413 32.70 -20.29 2.50
CA GLU A 413 33.61 -21.41 2.39
C GLU A 413 32.84 -22.73 2.19
N LYS A 414 33.31 -23.56 1.25
CA LYS A 414 32.67 -24.84 0.89
C LYS A 414 31.19 -24.69 0.50
N TYR A 415 30.83 -23.59 -0.14
CA TYR A 415 29.46 -23.31 -0.58
C TYR A 415 28.82 -24.49 -1.33
N ASP A 416 29.50 -25.00 -2.37
CA ASP A 416 28.99 -26.10 -3.20
C ASP A 416 28.75 -27.37 -2.35
N GLU A 417 29.71 -27.73 -1.48
CA GLU A 417 29.60 -28.89 -0.59
C GLU A 417 28.42 -28.74 0.39
N LYS A 418 28.28 -27.57 1.01
CA LYS A 418 27.22 -27.32 2.00
C LYS A 418 25.83 -27.30 1.36
N LEU A 419 25.69 -26.65 0.20
CA LEU A 419 24.44 -26.56 -0.53
C LEU A 419 23.95 -27.95 -0.99
N VAL A 420 24.85 -28.71 -1.63
CA VAL A 420 24.58 -30.08 -2.09
C VAL A 420 24.26 -31.01 -0.91
N GLY A 421 25.04 -30.90 0.17
CA GLY A 421 24.87 -31.73 1.36
C GLY A 421 23.51 -31.51 2.02
N SER A 422 23.09 -30.25 2.15
CA SER A 422 21.78 -29.89 2.67
C SER A 422 20.65 -30.34 1.75
N LEU A 423 20.80 -30.21 0.42
CA LEU A 423 19.82 -30.78 -0.50
C LEU A 423 19.66 -32.30 -0.29
N LEU A 424 20.77 -33.05 -0.27
CA LEU A 424 20.75 -34.50 -0.08
C LEU A 424 20.03 -34.90 1.21
N MET A 425 20.29 -34.21 2.32
CA MET A 425 19.61 -34.47 3.60
C MET A 425 18.10 -34.23 3.48
N ASN A 426 17.71 -33.10 2.92
CA ASN A 426 16.29 -32.74 2.80
C ASN A 426 15.53 -33.62 1.78
N MET A 427 16.21 -34.14 0.75
CA MET A 427 15.63 -35.13 -0.17
C MET A 427 15.32 -36.46 0.52
N ILE A 428 16.19 -36.92 1.43
CA ILE A 428 15.97 -38.15 2.20
C ILE A 428 14.75 -37.98 3.11
N GLU A 429 14.58 -36.82 3.73
CA GLU A 429 13.47 -36.53 4.63
C GLU A 429 12.14 -36.27 3.91
N SER A 430 12.18 -35.59 2.76
CA SER A 430 10.98 -35.10 2.06
C SER A 430 10.49 -36.01 0.94
N GLY A 431 11.30 -36.99 0.51
CA GLY A 431 10.96 -37.90 -0.59
C GLY A 431 10.82 -37.19 -1.94
N SER A 432 9.87 -37.64 -2.77
CA SER A 432 9.63 -37.12 -4.13
C SER A 432 8.75 -35.87 -4.17
N SER A 433 9.16 -34.80 -3.47
CA SER A 433 8.45 -33.52 -3.56
C SER A 433 8.79 -32.79 -4.87
N GLU A 434 7.90 -31.90 -5.33
CA GLU A 434 8.14 -31.06 -6.51
C GLU A 434 9.40 -30.19 -6.34
N ASP A 435 9.60 -29.64 -5.13
CA ASP A 435 10.80 -28.86 -4.78
C ASP A 435 12.09 -29.70 -4.91
N VAL A 436 12.05 -30.98 -4.54
CA VAL A 436 13.19 -31.90 -4.71
C VAL A 436 13.53 -32.12 -6.18
N MET A 437 12.52 -32.29 -7.04
CA MET A 437 12.74 -32.44 -8.48
C MET A 437 13.35 -31.17 -9.09
N VAL A 438 12.79 -30.00 -8.76
CA VAL A 438 13.27 -28.70 -9.26
C VAL A 438 14.70 -28.43 -8.80
N ALA A 439 15.01 -28.66 -7.53
CA ALA A 439 16.37 -28.47 -7.02
C ALA A 439 17.37 -29.45 -7.66
N SER A 440 16.99 -30.71 -7.83
CA SER A 440 17.84 -31.73 -8.46
C SER A 440 18.16 -31.36 -9.91
N GLU A 441 17.15 -30.96 -10.70
CA GLU A 441 17.32 -30.53 -12.08
C GLU A 441 18.29 -29.34 -12.17
N ALA A 442 18.15 -28.35 -11.29
CA ALA A 442 19.02 -27.17 -11.25
C ALA A 442 20.47 -27.48 -10.83
N ILE A 443 20.70 -28.50 -9.98
CA ILE A 443 22.05 -29.00 -9.70
C ILE A 443 22.65 -29.67 -10.92
N PHE A 444 21.89 -30.52 -11.62
CA PHE A 444 22.40 -31.24 -12.78
C PHE A 444 22.67 -30.35 -13.99
N SER A 445 22.02 -29.18 -14.07
CA SER A 445 22.33 -28.15 -15.07
C SER A 445 23.58 -27.32 -14.73
N THR A 446 24.08 -27.37 -13.49
CA THR A 446 25.26 -26.61 -13.04
C THR A 446 26.48 -27.52 -12.87
N PRO A 447 27.49 -27.49 -13.76
CA PRO A 447 28.59 -28.47 -13.78
C PRO A 447 29.33 -28.63 -12.44
N LYS A 448 29.66 -27.53 -11.77
CA LYS A 448 30.36 -27.55 -10.47
C LYS A 448 29.54 -28.23 -9.36
N LEU A 449 28.25 -27.91 -9.28
CA LEU A 449 27.35 -28.51 -8.29
C LEU A 449 27.11 -29.99 -8.57
N LYS A 450 27.02 -30.38 -9.86
CA LYS A 450 26.92 -31.78 -10.27
C LYS A 450 28.13 -32.61 -9.86
N ASP A 451 29.33 -32.07 -9.95
CA ASP A 451 30.54 -32.78 -9.53
C ASP A 451 30.59 -32.94 -8.00
N SER A 452 30.25 -31.89 -7.25
CA SER A 452 30.10 -31.95 -5.79
C SER A 452 29.01 -32.96 -5.37
N TYR A 453 27.89 -33.01 -6.09
CA TYR A 453 26.82 -33.99 -5.87
C TYR A 453 27.29 -35.42 -6.03
N LYS A 454 28.03 -35.74 -7.10
CA LYS A 454 28.57 -37.09 -7.32
C LYS A 454 29.54 -37.52 -6.21
N ILE A 455 30.42 -36.61 -5.79
CA ILE A 455 31.39 -36.89 -4.72
C ILE A 455 30.65 -37.24 -3.42
N GLN A 456 29.73 -36.38 -2.99
CA GLN A 456 29.02 -36.59 -1.72
C GLN A 456 28.04 -37.76 -1.75
N LEU A 457 27.45 -38.06 -2.90
CA LEU A 457 26.59 -39.24 -3.05
C LEU A 457 27.42 -40.52 -2.89
N ASN A 458 28.64 -40.56 -3.46
CA ASN A 458 29.55 -41.69 -3.29
C ASN A 458 30.09 -41.83 -1.86
N ASP A 459 30.22 -40.73 -1.11
CA ASP A 459 30.65 -40.77 0.29
C ASP A 459 29.53 -41.23 1.26
N LYS A 460 28.26 -41.14 0.85
CA LYS A 460 27.09 -41.53 1.65
C LYS A 460 26.51 -42.91 1.33
N LEU A 461 26.88 -43.49 0.18
CA LEU A 461 26.56 -44.86 -0.23
C LEU A 461 27.66 -45.82 0.21
#